data_AF-J7IVJ3-F1
#
_entry.id   AF-J7IVJ3-F1
#
_cell.length_a   1.000
_cell.length_b   1.000
_cell.length_c   1.000
_cell.angle_alpha   90.00
_cell.angle_beta   90.00
_cell.angle_gamma   90.00
#
_symmetry.space_group_name_H-M   'P 1'
#
loop_
_entity.id
_entity.type
_entity.pdbx_description
1 polymer ?
#
loop_
_entity_poly.entity_id
_entity_poly.type
_entity_poly.pdbx_seq_one_letter_code
_entity_poly.pdbx_strand_id
1 'polypeptide(L)'
;MEKEAVQALWQDYWFLTKEMIKFLAKQDMELFYDLLKQRDLLQRLIDQTPDDGFKLSPEGRSLIKSIQKDSQTITDNLQIRMGRSKKQHQVSEAYSAASTTAVNNMNWKR
;
A
#
# COMPACT_ATOMS: atom_id res chain seq x y z
N MET A 1 3.04 -33.84 -6.22
CA MET A 1 1.91 -33.03 -5.72
C MET A 1 2.36 -31.74 -5.02
N GLU A 2 3.65 -31.54 -4.70
CA GLU A 2 4.09 -30.34 -3.95
C GLU A 2 4.23 -29.06 -4.80
N LYS A 3 4.62 -29.15 -6.08
CA LYS A 3 4.75 -27.98 -6.98
C LYS A 3 3.47 -27.17 -7.20
N GLU A 4 2.33 -27.84 -7.25
CA GLU A 4 1.03 -27.17 -7.43
C GLU A 4 0.65 -26.33 -6.20
N ALA A 5 1.07 -26.76 -5.00
CA ALA A 5 0.81 -26.03 -3.76
C ALA A 5 1.63 -24.73 -3.67
N VAL A 6 2.91 -24.76 -4.04
CA VAL A 6 3.79 -23.57 -4.06
C VAL A 6 3.28 -22.54 -5.06
N GLN A 7 2.92 -23.00 -6.26
CA GLN A 7 2.39 -22.11 -7.30
C GLN A 7 1.08 -21.45 -6.86
N ALA A 8 0.16 -22.20 -6.24
CA ALA A 8 -1.10 -21.65 -5.73
C ALA A 8 -0.87 -20.55 -4.69
N LEU A 9 0.05 -20.76 -3.73
CA LEU A 9 0.40 -19.74 -2.73
C LEU A 9 0.90 -18.44 -3.37
N TRP A 10 1.77 -18.54 -4.39
CA TRP A 10 2.25 -17.36 -5.12
C TRP A 10 1.14 -16.67 -5.94
N GLN A 11 0.18 -17.43 -6.48
CA GLN A 11 -0.97 -16.87 -7.18
C GLN A 11 -1.91 -16.13 -6.24
N ASP A 12 -2.21 -16.71 -5.06
CA ASP A 12 -3.01 -16.07 -4.02
C ASP A 12 -2.34 -14.80 -3.50
N TYR A 13 -1.01 -14.84 -3.30
CA TYR A 13 -0.24 -13.67 -2.92
C TYR A 13 -0.34 -12.55 -3.96
N TRP A 14 -0.27 -12.89 -5.24
CA TRP A 14 -0.43 -11.93 -6.32
C TRP A 14 -1.86 -11.37 -6.40
N PHE A 15 -2.87 -12.23 -6.19
CA PHE A 15 -4.26 -11.83 -6.11
C PHE A 15 -4.47 -10.79 -4.99
N LEU A 16 -4.03 -11.06 -3.76
CA LEU A 16 -4.12 -10.09 -2.67
C LEU A 16 -3.40 -8.78 -2.99
N THR A 17 -2.22 -8.86 -3.63
CA THR A 17 -1.48 -7.66 -4.05
C THR A 17 -2.31 -6.80 -5.03
N LYS A 18 -3.02 -7.41 -5.98
CA LYS A 18 -3.91 -6.68 -6.90
C LYS A 18 -5.15 -6.12 -6.22
N GLU A 19 -5.74 -6.87 -5.28
CA GLU A 19 -6.88 -6.35 -4.50
C GLU A 19 -6.46 -5.15 -3.64
N MET A 20 -5.29 -5.19 -3.00
CA MET A 20 -4.74 -4.05 -2.26
C MET A 20 -4.66 -2.78 -3.13
N ILE A 21 -4.23 -2.88 -4.39
CA ILE A 21 -4.23 -1.73 -5.32
C ILE A 21 -5.65 -1.18 -5.52
N LYS A 22 -6.65 -2.05 -5.68
CA LYS A 22 -8.06 -1.64 -5.86
C LYS A 22 -8.58 -0.89 -4.64
N PHE A 23 -8.35 -1.40 -3.43
CA PHE A 23 -8.83 -0.74 -2.21
C PHE A 23 -8.07 0.55 -1.89
N LEU A 24 -6.78 0.61 -2.22
CA LEU A 24 -6.01 1.86 -2.15
C LEU A 24 -6.59 2.94 -3.07
N ALA A 25 -7.00 2.58 -4.30
CA ALA A 25 -7.65 3.47 -5.24
C ALA A 25 -9.06 3.92 -4.77
N LYS A 26 -9.82 3.02 -4.13
CA LYS A 26 -11.12 3.33 -3.50
C LYS A 26 -11.01 4.13 -2.20
N GLN A 27 -9.79 4.37 -1.71
CA GLN A 27 -9.50 4.99 -0.42
C GLN A 27 -10.03 4.22 0.80
N ASP A 28 -10.35 2.95 0.63
CA ASP A 28 -10.78 2.06 1.70
C ASP A 28 -9.55 1.50 2.43
N MET A 29 -9.06 2.29 3.39
CA MET A 29 -7.82 1.98 4.10
C MET A 29 -7.99 0.83 5.10
N GLU A 30 -9.18 0.66 5.67
CA GLU A 30 -9.48 -0.43 6.60
C GLU A 30 -9.30 -1.78 5.90
N LEU A 31 -9.98 -1.96 4.76
CA LEU A 31 -9.88 -3.18 3.99
C LEU A 31 -8.49 -3.37 3.36
N PHE A 32 -7.81 -2.28 2.98
CA PHE A 32 -6.41 -2.34 2.57
C PHE A 32 -5.51 -2.95 3.67
N TYR A 33 -5.66 -2.50 4.93
CA TYR A 33 -4.85 -3.02 6.04
C TYR A 33 -5.18 -4.48 6.37
N ASP A 34 -6.44 -4.89 6.22
CA ASP A 34 -6.80 -6.29 6.42
C ASP A 34 -6.22 -7.20 5.33
N LEU A 35 -6.22 -6.75 4.07
CA LEU A 35 -5.54 -7.48 2.99
C LEU A 35 -4.02 -7.51 3.19
N LEU A 36 -3.41 -6.45 3.72
CA LEU A 36 -1.99 -6.42 4.05
C LEU A 36 -1.65 -7.49 5.10
N LYS A 37 -2.47 -7.65 6.14
CA LYS A 37 -2.30 -8.72 7.15
C LYS A 37 -2.41 -10.09 6.52
N GLN A 38 -3.41 -10.32 5.66
CA GLN A 38 -3.57 -11.60 4.95
C GLN A 38 -2.37 -11.91 4.05
N ARG A 39 -1.84 -10.91 3.33
CA ARG A 39 -0.64 -11.05 2.49
C ARG A 39 0.61 -11.37 3.32
N ASP A 40 0.73 -10.81 4.52
CA ASP A 40 1.84 -11.15 5.44
C ASP A 40 1.76 -12.60 5.93
N LEU A 41 0.56 -13.10 6.22
CA LEU A 41 0.36 -14.52 6.55
C LEU A 41 0.74 -15.43 5.38
N LEU A 42 0.31 -15.10 4.15
CA LEU A 42 0.71 -15.85 2.96
C LEU A 42 2.22 -15.82 2.73
N GLN A 43 2.89 -14.68 2.97
CA GLN A 43 4.36 -14.60 2.88
C GLN A 43 5.02 -15.64 3.78
N ARG A 44 4.59 -15.72 5.04
CA ARG A 44 5.13 -16.69 6.01
C ARG A 44 4.91 -18.13 5.58
N LEU A 45 3.75 -18.43 4.98
CA LEU A 45 3.46 -19.77 4.44
C LEU A 45 4.35 -20.11 3.24
N ILE A 46 4.54 -19.15 2.33
CA ILE A 46 5.46 -19.29 1.18
C ILE A 46 6.89 -19.51 1.66
N ASP A 47 7.33 -18.82 2.70
CA ASP A 47 8.69 -18.95 3.24
C ASP A 47 8.93 -20.29 3.95
N GLN A 48 7.86 -20.92 4.44
CA GLN A 48 7.90 -22.24 5.10
C GLN A 48 7.73 -23.41 4.13
N THR A 49 7.23 -23.15 2.92
CA THR A 49 6.99 -24.19 1.91
C THR A 49 8.24 -24.37 1.04
N PRO A 50 8.73 -25.62 0.83
CA PRO A 50 9.81 -25.89 -0.12
C PRO A 50 9.46 -25.36 -1.51
N ASP A 51 10.36 -24.60 -2.14
CA ASP A 51 10.09 -23.96 -3.43
C ASP A 51 10.06 -24.95 -4.61
N ASP A 52 10.79 -26.07 -4.49
CA ASP A 52 10.96 -27.09 -5.53
C ASP A 52 11.33 -26.56 -6.92
N GLY A 53 12.03 -25.42 -6.95
CA GLY A 53 12.49 -24.75 -8.16
C GLY A 53 11.42 -23.92 -8.88
N PHE A 54 10.24 -23.70 -8.27
CA PHE A 54 9.19 -22.87 -8.86
C PHE A 54 9.67 -21.43 -9.09
N LYS A 55 10.33 -20.78 -8.11
CA LYS A 55 10.88 -19.41 -8.27
C LYS A 55 11.86 -19.30 -9.44
N LEU A 56 12.54 -20.40 -9.78
CA LEU A 56 13.51 -20.48 -10.88
C LEU A 56 12.89 -20.93 -12.21
N SER A 57 11.62 -21.32 -12.24
CA SER A 57 10.93 -21.65 -13.47
C SER A 57 10.61 -20.37 -14.27
N PRO A 58 10.43 -20.47 -15.60
CA PRO A 58 9.96 -19.34 -16.41
C PRO A 58 8.64 -18.73 -15.88
N GLU A 59 7.71 -19.58 -15.46
CA GLU A 59 6.40 -19.20 -14.93
C GLU A 59 6.54 -18.46 -13.59
N GLY A 60 7.32 -19.03 -12.66
CA GLY A 60 7.57 -18.40 -11.35
C GLY A 60 8.28 -17.06 -11.48
N ARG A 61 9.30 -16.94 -12.33
CA ARG A 61 9.97 -15.65 -12.61
C ARG A 61 9.02 -14.60 -13.16
N SER A 62 8.14 -14.99 -14.09
CA SER A 62 7.15 -14.07 -14.66
C SER A 62 6.15 -13.58 -13.60
N LEU A 63 5.67 -14.50 -12.75
CA LEU A 63 4.76 -14.19 -11.66
C LEU A 63 5.40 -13.26 -10.63
N ILE A 64 6.61 -13.57 -10.17
CA ILE A 64 7.36 -12.77 -9.19
C ILE A 64 7.62 -11.36 -9.72
N LYS A 65 8.00 -11.23 -11.00
CA LYS A 65 8.19 -9.92 -11.64
C LYS A 65 6.89 -9.10 -11.65
N SER A 66 5.75 -9.76 -11.88
CA SER A 66 4.42 -9.11 -11.84
C SER A 66 4.09 -8.64 -10.43
N ILE A 67 4.33 -9.48 -9.42
CA ILE A 67 4.16 -9.15 -8.00
C ILE A 67 5.04 -7.95 -7.60
N GLN A 68 6.30 -7.92 -8.04
CA GLN A 68 7.22 -6.81 -7.73
C GLN A 68 6.71 -5.49 -8.32
N LYS A 69 6.26 -5.49 -9.58
CA LYS A 69 5.68 -4.32 -10.23
C LYS A 69 4.43 -3.81 -9.50
N ASP A 70 3.54 -4.71 -9.11
CA ASP A 70 2.31 -4.35 -8.41
C ASP A 70 2.62 -3.84 -6.98
N SER A 71 3.60 -4.44 -6.30
CA SER A 71 4.07 -3.98 -4.98
C SER A 71 4.71 -2.59 -5.05
N GLN A 72 5.45 -2.29 -6.12
CA GLN A 72 5.98 -0.95 -6.38
C GLN A 72 4.84 0.06 -6.58
N THR A 73 3.81 -0.32 -7.35
CA THR A 73 2.63 0.53 -7.57
C THR A 73 1.92 0.89 -6.26
N ILE A 74 1.80 -0.06 -5.32
CA ILE A 74 1.26 0.21 -3.98
C ILE A 74 2.13 1.23 -3.24
N THR A 75 3.45 1.04 -3.26
CA THR A 75 4.42 1.91 -2.60
C THR A 75 4.34 3.35 -3.13
N ASP A 76 4.32 3.52 -4.45
CA ASP A 76 4.25 4.82 -5.11
C ASP A 76 2.94 5.54 -4.76
N ASN A 77 1.81 4.83 -4.80
CA ASN A 77 0.50 5.37 -4.45
C ASN A 77 0.44 5.84 -2.97
N LEU A 78 1.02 5.07 -2.06
CA LEU A 78 1.12 5.45 -0.64
C LEU A 78 2.00 6.69 -0.45
N GLN A 79 3.14 6.78 -1.12
CA GLN A 79 4.02 7.96 -1.04
C GLN A 79 3.32 9.23 -1.55
N ILE A 80 2.62 9.14 -2.68
CA ILE A 80 1.84 10.25 -3.24
C ILE A 80 0.76 10.70 -2.24
N ARG A 81 0.04 9.75 -1.63
CA ARG A 81 -0.98 10.04 -0.61
C ARG A 81 -0.38 10.75 0.60
N MET A 82 0.73 10.24 1.15
CA MET A 82 1.42 10.88 2.28
C MET A 82 1.90 12.30 1.92
N GLY A 83 2.43 12.50 0.72
CA GLY A 83 2.84 13.82 0.24
C GLY A 83 1.68 14.82 0.15
N ARG A 84 0.50 14.37 -0.31
CA ARG A 84 -0.72 15.20 -0.34
C ARG A 84 -1.20 15.55 1.07
N SER A 85 -1.21 14.58 1.99
CA SER A 85 -1.59 14.81 3.38
C SER A 85 -0.68 15.85 4.07
N LYS A 86 0.64 15.75 3.88
CA LYS A 86 1.61 16.74 4.40
C LYS A 86 1.39 18.14 3.85
N LYS A 87 1.07 18.27 2.54
CA LYS A 87 0.77 19.57 1.92
C LYS A 87 -0.55 20.14 2.45
N GLN A 88 -1.59 19.32 2.60
CA GLN A 88 -2.88 19.75 3.12
C GLN A 88 -2.77 20.27 4.56
N HIS A 89 -1.96 19.63 5.40
CA HIS A 89 -1.71 20.08 6.77
C HIS A 89 -1.01 21.45 6.81
N GLN A 90 0.08 21.62 6.05
CA GLN A 90 0.80 22.91 5.95
C GLN A 90 -0.09 24.05 5.45
N VAL A 91 -0.95 23.79 4.45
CA VAL A 91 -1.89 24.79 3.95
C VAL A 91 -2.93 25.15 5.04
N SER A 92 -3.47 24.16 5.75
CA SER A 92 -4.42 24.38 6.85
C SER A 92 -3.81 25.21 7.99
N GLU A 93 -2.55 24.95 8.35
CA GLU A 93 -1.81 25.73 9.34
C GLU A 93 -1.61 27.18 8.89
N ALA A 94 -1.25 27.40 7.62
CA ALA A 94 -1.07 28.75 7.07
C ALA A 94 -2.38 29.57 7.09
N TYR A 95 -3.51 28.94 6.75
CA TYR A 95 -4.82 29.61 6.84
C TYR A 95 -5.23 29.88 8.30
N SER A 96 -4.94 28.97 9.22
CA SER A 96 -5.24 29.14 10.65
C SER A 96 -4.37 30.23 11.29
N ALA A 97 -3.10 30.33 10.89
CA ALA A 97 -2.21 31.41 11.31
C ALA A 97 -2.69 32.76 10.75
N ALA A 98 -3.01 32.83 9.46
CA ALA A 98 -3.51 34.06 8.85
C ALA A 98 -4.84 34.55 9.46
N SER A 99 -5.78 33.64 9.76
CA SER A 99 -7.01 34.00 10.45
C SER A 99 -6.76 34.47 11.89
N THR A 100 -5.84 33.82 12.62
CA THR A 100 -5.45 34.24 13.97
C THR A 100 -4.82 35.64 13.96
N THR A 101 -3.93 35.95 13.01
CA THR A 101 -3.32 37.28 12.89
C THR A 101 -4.36 38.34 12.51
N ALA A 102 -5.31 38.01 11.63
CA ALA A 102 -6.38 38.91 11.24
C ALA A 102 -7.32 39.25 12.41
N VAL A 103 -7.67 38.26 13.25
CA VAL A 103 -8.53 38.46 14.43
C VAL A 103 -7.78 39.24 15.52
N ASN A 104 -6.48 38.97 15.72
CA ASN A 104 -5.67 39.67 16.72
C ASN A 104 -5.50 41.15 16.38
N ASN A 105 -5.34 41.50 15.10
CA ASN A 105 -5.25 42.89 14.63
C ASN A 105 -6.58 43.67 14.75
N MET A 106 -7.71 42.97 14.86
CA MET A 106 -9.04 43.58 14.99
C MET A 106 -9.40 43.94 16.44
N ASN A 107 -8.63 43.46 17.43
CA ASN A 107 -8.88 43.69 18.86
C ASN A 107 -8.20 44.96 19.44
N TRP A 108 -7.40 45.68 18.65
CA TRP A 108 -6.67 46.89 19.09
C TRP A 108 -7.41 48.21 18.85
N LYS A 109 -8.69 48.15 18.48
CA LYS A 109 -9.56 49.33 18.33
C LYS A 109 -10.80 49.22 19.21
N ARG A 110 -10.62 49.27 20.52
CA ARG A 110 -11.65 49.64 21.48
C ARG A 110 -11.07 50.56 22.54
#